data_AF-A0AAD0NIF9-F1
#
_entry.id   AF-A0AAD0NIF9-F1
#
_cell.length_a   1.000
_cell.length_b   1.000
_cell.length_c   1.000
_cell.angle_alpha   90.00
_cell.angle_beta   90.00
_cell.angle_gamma   90.00
#
_symmetry.space_group_name_H-M   'P 1'
#
loop_
_entity.id
_entity.type
_entity.pdbx_description
1 polymer ?
#
loop_
_entity_poly.entity_id
_entity_poly.type
_entity_poly.pdbx_seq_one_letter_code
_entity_poly.pdbx_strand_id
1 'polypeptide(L)'
;MTEFAFSLEWEKLGNEGSEATLVTERARVFGGWLVRVGTNPAAMALTFVADGEGRWDGEDFGVEDYEDDEEEEFDEDEEEEGEDEDEEEYEEEDEEEEDETESSERA
;
A
#
# COMPACT_ATOMS: atom_id res chain seq x y z
N MET A 1 -0.43 7.26 19.81
CA MET A 1 -1.76 6.88 19.31
C MET A 1 -2.29 8.08 18.57
N THR A 2 -2.29 7.99 17.24
CA THR A 2 -2.93 8.99 16.39
C THR A 2 -4.44 8.87 16.60
N GLU A 3 -5.05 9.90 17.17
CA GLU A 3 -6.49 9.94 17.44
C GLU A 3 -7.23 10.45 16.19
N PHE A 4 -7.18 9.65 15.12
CA PHE A 4 -8.06 9.87 13.97
C PHE A 4 -9.38 9.16 14.23
N ALA A 5 -10.45 9.94 14.33
CA ALA A 5 -11.80 9.41 14.33
C ALA A 5 -12.14 8.98 12.90
N PHE A 6 -12.10 7.68 12.63
CA PHE A 6 -12.60 7.13 11.37
C PHE A 6 -14.12 7.12 11.39
N SER A 7 -14.74 7.68 10.34
CA SER A 7 -16.19 7.61 10.14
C SER A 7 -16.54 6.26 9.53
N LEU A 8 -17.30 5.46 10.25
CA LEU A 8 -17.78 4.17 9.75
C LEU A 8 -19.00 4.36 8.86
N GLU A 9 -18.95 3.82 7.64
CA GLU A 9 -20.10 3.71 6.76
C GLU A 9 -20.94 2.48 7.13
N TRP A 10 -22.15 2.73 7.65
CA TRP A 10 -23.07 1.68 8.09
C TRP A 10 -24.10 1.37 7.01
N GLU A 11 -24.12 0.12 6.55
CA GLU A 11 -25.13 -0.42 5.65
C GLU A 11 -26.24 -1.12 6.44
N LYS A 12 -27.50 -0.76 6.17
CA LYS A 12 -28.66 -1.43 6.78
C LYS A 12 -28.95 -2.76 6.12
N LEU A 13 -29.04 -3.81 6.93
CA LEU A 13 -29.38 -5.16 6.49
C LEU A 13 -30.89 -5.41 6.51
N GLY A 14 -31.33 -6.35 5.68
CA GLY A 14 -32.70 -6.85 5.66
C GLY A 14 -33.02 -7.63 6.95
N ASN A 15 -34.16 -7.31 7.57
CA ASN A 15 -34.64 -7.93 8.80
C ASN A 15 -35.93 -8.73 8.57
N GLU A 16 -36.01 -9.44 7.44
CA GLU A 16 -37.20 -10.22 7.08
C GLU A 16 -37.54 -11.24 8.17
N GLY A 17 -38.80 -11.27 8.61
CA GLY A 17 -39.28 -12.16 9.67
C GLY A 17 -38.92 -11.73 11.11
N SER A 18 -38.28 -10.56 11.29
CA SER A 18 -37.96 -10.00 12.61
C SER A 18 -38.98 -8.95 13.07
N GLU A 19 -38.85 -8.47 14.31
CA GLU A 19 -39.66 -7.36 14.81
C GLU A 19 -39.51 -6.11 13.94
N ALA A 20 -40.62 -5.42 13.64
CA ALA A 20 -40.66 -4.30 12.70
C ALA A 20 -39.75 -3.12 13.08
N THR A 21 -39.44 -2.97 14.37
CA THR A 21 -38.57 -1.91 14.89
C THR A 21 -37.10 -2.33 14.98
N LEU A 22 -36.77 -3.59 14.69
CA LEU A 22 -35.40 -4.06 14.73
C LEU A 22 -34.61 -3.45 13.57
N VAL A 23 -33.47 -2.87 13.89
CA VAL A 23 -32.50 -2.36 12.93
C VAL A 23 -31.22 -3.17 13.09
N THR A 24 -30.73 -3.68 11.97
CA THR A 24 -29.44 -4.38 11.88
C THR A 24 -28.62 -3.65 10.84
N GLU A 25 -27.41 -3.24 11.20
CA GLU A 25 -26.50 -2.54 10.32
C GLU A 25 -25.11 -3.17 10.40
N ARG A 26 -24.34 -3.08 9.32
CA ARG A 26 -22.94 -3.48 9.31
C ARG A 26 -22.05 -2.39 8.73
N ALA A 27 -20.85 -2.24 9.28
CA ALA A 27 -19.81 -1.40 8.72
C ALA A 27 -18.60 -2.26 8.40
N ARG A 28 -17.97 -1.98 7.26
CA ARG A 28 -16.77 -2.68 6.82
C ARG A 28 -15.56 -2.16 7.59
N VAL A 29 -14.71 -3.06 8.07
CA VAL A 29 -13.49 -2.74 8.82
C VAL A 29 -12.36 -3.70 8.46
N PHE A 30 -11.14 -3.36 8.85
CA PHE A 30 -10.00 -4.26 8.74
C PHE A 30 -10.33 -5.64 9.36
N GLY A 31 -10.09 -6.70 8.59
CA GLY A 31 -10.28 -8.08 9.03
C GLY A 31 -11.74 -8.53 9.10
N GLY A 32 -12.73 -7.73 8.67
CA GLY A 32 -14.13 -8.17 8.64
C GLY A 32 -15.18 -7.08 8.71
N TRP A 33 -16.17 -7.29 9.58
CA TRP A 33 -17.34 -6.42 9.72
C TRP A 33 -17.64 -6.13 11.19
N LEU A 34 -18.02 -4.89 11.47
CA LEU A 34 -18.75 -4.56 12.68
C LEU A 34 -20.24 -4.68 12.37
N VAL A 35 -20.96 -5.47 13.16
CA VAL A 35 -22.41 -5.61 13.04
C VAL A 35 -23.05 -5.06 14.30
N ARG A 36 -24.03 -4.16 14.14
CA ARG A 36 -24.83 -3.64 15.25
C ARG A 36 -26.30 -3.98 15.07
N VAL A 37 -26.97 -4.30 16.16
CA VAL A 37 -28.39 -4.66 16.17
C VAL A 37 -29.10 -4.04 17.36
N GLY A 38 -30.28 -3.47 17.13
CA GLY A 38 -31.08 -2.88 18.19
C GLY A 38 -32.35 -2.22 17.68
N THR A 39 -33.21 -1.81 18.60
CA THR A 39 -34.44 -1.07 18.29
C THR A 39 -34.30 0.44 18.54
N ASN A 40 -33.19 0.87 19.14
CA ASN A 40 -32.86 2.26 19.44
C ASN A 40 -31.38 2.53 19.09
N PRO A 41 -31.06 3.58 18.33
CA PRO A 41 -29.67 3.96 18.01
C PRO A 41 -28.78 4.16 19.25
N ALA A 42 -29.36 4.60 20.38
CA ALA A 42 -28.63 4.79 21.63
C ALA A 42 -28.35 3.48 22.39
N ALA A 43 -28.93 2.36 21.96
CA ALA A 43 -28.83 1.06 22.61
C ALA A 43 -28.78 -0.08 21.57
N MET A 44 -27.68 -0.15 20.83
CA MET A 44 -27.41 -1.24 19.89
C MET A 44 -26.35 -2.17 20.45
N ALA A 45 -26.60 -3.48 20.38
CA ALA A 45 -25.58 -4.48 20.63
C ALA A 45 -24.60 -4.49 19.45
N LEU A 46 -23.30 -4.48 19.73
CA LEU A 46 -22.23 -4.46 18.74
C LEU A 46 -21.45 -5.77 18.79
N THR A 47 -21.16 -6.36 17.63
CA THR A 47 -20.32 -7.54 17.50
C THR A 47 -19.38 -7.40 16.31
N PHE A 48 -18.20 -8.00 16.42
CA PHE A 48 -17.27 -8.14 15.30
C PHE A 48 -17.46 -9.51 14.64
N VAL A 49 -17.44 -9.54 13.31
CA VAL A 49 -17.49 -10.74 12.48
C VAL A 49 -16.23 -10.77 11.62
N ALA A 50 -15.35 -11.73 11.90
CA ALA A 50 -14.11 -11.90 11.16
C ALA A 50 -14.37 -12.35 9.72
N ASP A 51 -13.62 -11.83 8.75
CA ASP A 51 -13.57 -12.35 7.40
C ASP A 51 -12.63 -13.56 7.35
N GLY A 52 -13.19 -14.76 7.47
CA GLY A 52 -12.41 -16.01 7.48
C GLY A 52 -11.69 -16.32 6.17
N GLU A 53 -12.00 -15.60 5.09
CA GLU A 53 -11.37 -15.75 3.78
C GLU A 53 -10.22 -14.75 3.56
N GLY A 54 -9.97 -13.85 4.51
CA GLY A 54 -8.87 -12.87 4.41
C GLY A 54 -8.97 -11.93 3.22
N ARG A 55 -10.14 -11.81 2.60
CA ARG A 55 -10.35 -10.94 1.42
C ARG A 55 -10.31 -9.46 1.78
N TRP A 56 -10.43 -9.16 3.07
CA TRP A 56 -10.43 -7.82 3.62
C TRP A 56 -9.45 -7.77 4.79
N ASP A 57 -8.18 -7.95 4.48
CA ASP A 57 -7.06 -7.65 5.36
C ASP A 57 -6.71 -6.15 5.38
N GLY A 58 -7.58 -5.30 4.82
CA GLY A 58 -7.43 -3.85 4.85
C GLY A 58 -6.37 -3.28 3.89
N GLU A 59 -5.74 -4.08 3.02
CA GLU A 59 -4.86 -3.55 1.95
C GLU A 59 -5.64 -2.74 0.90
N ASP A 60 -6.93 -3.03 0.67
CA ASP A 60 -7.83 -2.24 -0.20
C ASP A 60 -8.21 -0.87 0.39
N PHE A 61 -7.90 -0.60 1.66
CA PHE A 61 -8.16 0.67 2.31
C PHE A 61 -6.83 1.43 2.45
N GLY A 62 -6.46 2.21 1.43
CA GLY A 62 -5.56 3.35 1.64
C GLY A 62 -4.33 3.52 0.76
N VAL A 63 -4.35 3.13 -0.52
CA VAL A 63 -3.24 3.53 -1.42
C VAL A 63 -3.68 4.08 -2.79
N GLU A 64 -4.87 3.75 -3.32
CA GLU A 64 -5.18 4.10 -4.73
C GLU A 64 -6.10 5.32 -4.96
N ASP A 65 -6.68 5.96 -3.92
CA ASP A 65 -7.62 7.10 -4.11
C ASP A 65 -7.20 8.40 -3.40
N TYR A 66 -5.97 8.44 -2.85
CA TYR A 66 -5.29 9.70 -2.61
C TYR A 66 -4.37 9.93 -3.81
N GLU A 67 -4.97 10.31 -4.95
CA GLU A 67 -4.21 10.94 -6.02
C GLU A 67 -3.47 12.13 -5.39
N ASP A 68 -2.16 12.02 -5.47
CA ASP A 68 -1.11 12.94 -5.04
C ASP A 68 -1.37 14.34 -5.62
N ASP A 69 -2.12 15.18 -4.89
CA ASP A 69 -2.26 16.61 -5.17
C ASP A 69 -1.04 17.38 -4.61
N GLU A 70 0.18 16.86 -4.84
CA GLU A 70 1.44 17.51 -4.47
C GLU A 70 2.17 18.01 -5.72
N GLU A 71 1.77 19.22 -6.11
CA GLU A 71 2.61 20.29 -6.70
C GLU A 71 3.28 20.03 -8.06
N GLU A 72 2.53 20.39 -9.11
CA GLU A 72 2.95 21.20 -10.27
C GLU A 72 4.44 21.63 -10.31
N GLU A 73 5.33 20.75 -10.79
CA GLU A 73 6.71 21.13 -11.14
C GLU A 73 6.69 22.05 -12.36
N PHE A 74 6.96 23.32 -12.09
CA PHE A 74 7.09 24.40 -13.05
C PHE A 74 8.33 24.16 -13.94
N ASP A 75 8.08 23.96 -15.23
CA ASP A 75 9.07 23.99 -16.31
C ASP A 75 9.60 25.43 -16.44
N GLU A 76 10.86 25.67 -16.08
CA GLU A 76 11.60 26.84 -16.60
C GLU A 76 13.12 26.60 -16.60
N ASP A 77 13.67 26.80 -17.80
CA ASP A 77 15.02 27.24 -18.16
C ASP A 77 16.11 26.19 -18.50
N GLU A 78 16.21 25.97 -19.82
CA GLU A 78 17.41 26.20 -20.65
C GLU A 78 18.69 26.52 -19.85
N GLU A 79 19.78 25.75 -20.03
CA GLU A 79 21.04 26.25 -20.60
C GLU A 79 21.87 25.08 -21.19
N GLU A 80 22.20 25.22 -22.47
CA GLU A 80 23.10 24.41 -23.29
C GLU A 80 24.55 24.62 -22.83
N GLU A 81 25.13 23.67 -22.09
CA GLU A 81 26.55 23.72 -21.70
C GLU A 81 27.39 22.91 -22.68
N GLY A 82 28.29 23.63 -23.35
CA GLY A 82 29.00 23.23 -24.56
C GLY A 82 29.97 22.07 -24.41
N GLU A 83 30.16 21.42 -25.55
CA GLU A 83 31.23 20.49 -25.89
C GLU A 83 32.61 21.16 -25.75
N ASP A 84 33.53 20.57 -24.99
CA ASP A 84 34.99 20.55 -25.26
C ASP A 84 35.73 20.09 -24.01
N GLU A 85 36.16 18.83 -23.93
CA GLU A 85 37.37 18.45 -23.16
C GLU A 85 38.09 17.27 -23.84
N ASP A 86 38.95 17.65 -24.78
CA ASP A 86 40.32 17.18 -25.04
C ASP A 86 40.66 15.68 -25.02
N GLU A 87 41.09 15.29 -26.22
CA GLU A 87 41.89 14.14 -26.64
C GLU A 87 43.26 14.09 -25.94
N GLU A 88 43.50 13.09 -25.09
CA GLU A 88 44.84 12.74 -24.63
C GLU A 88 45.05 11.22 -24.69
N GLU A 89 45.50 10.80 -25.87
CA GLU A 89 46.10 9.50 -26.21
C GLU A 89 47.37 9.27 -25.37
N TYR A 90 47.38 8.20 -24.56
CA TYR A 90 48.62 7.60 -24.08
C TYR A 90 48.50 6.07 -24.16
N GLU A 91 49.01 5.54 -25.26
CA GLU A 91 49.53 4.17 -25.37
C GLU A 91 50.77 4.05 -24.47
N GLU A 92 50.89 2.96 -23.70
CA GLU A 92 52.17 2.26 -23.47
C GLU A 92 51.82 0.85 -22.95
N GLU A 93 52.17 -0.12 -23.79
CA GLU A 93 52.20 -1.56 -23.59
C GLU A 93 53.23 -1.97 -22.53
N ASP A 94 52.96 -3.08 -21.82
CA ASP A 94 53.89 -4.17 -21.44
C ASP A 94 53.15 -5.02 -20.37
N GLU A 95 52.54 -6.15 -20.72
CA GLU A 95 53.14 -7.49 -20.93
C GLU A 95 53.48 -8.24 -19.61
N GLU A 96 53.17 -9.54 -19.66
CA GLU A 96 53.62 -10.64 -18.76
C GLU A 96 52.80 -10.93 -17.49
N GLU A 97 52.43 -12.16 -17.11
CA GLU A 97 52.44 -13.51 -17.68
C GLU A 97 51.61 -14.39 -16.69
N GLU A 98 50.88 -15.35 -17.25
CA GLU A 98 50.34 -16.62 -16.72
C GLU A 98 50.47 -16.99 -15.21
N ASP A 99 49.36 -17.41 -14.58
CA ASP A 99 49.25 -18.73 -13.89
C ASP A 99 47.78 -19.06 -13.55
N GLU A 100 47.09 -19.77 -14.45
CA GLU A 100 45.86 -20.51 -14.12
C GLU A 100 46.18 -22.01 -14.10
N THR A 101 46.90 -22.46 -13.08
CA THR A 101 46.98 -23.88 -12.74
C THR A 101 45.82 -24.30 -11.81
N GLU A 102 44.58 -24.33 -12.32
CA GLU A 102 43.51 -25.09 -11.66
C GLU A 102 43.69 -26.59 -11.95
N SER A 103 44.67 -27.21 -11.28
CA SER A 103 44.80 -28.66 -11.20
C SER A 103 44.20 -29.15 -9.88
N SER A 104 42.97 -29.63 -9.95
CA SER A 104 42.52 -30.91 -9.37
C SER A 104 43.36 -31.49 -8.22
N GLU A 105 42.88 -31.42 -6.98
CA GLU A 105 42.89 -32.50 -5.95
C GLU A 105 42.38 -31.92 -4.60
N ARG A 106 41.18 -32.26 -4.11
CA ARG A 106 40.85 -33.47 -3.36
C ARG A 106 41.79 -33.72 -2.15
N ALA A 107 41.40 -33.22 -0.97
CA ALA A 107 41.41 -33.94 0.32
C ALA A 107 40.89 -33.06 1.46
#